data_AF-A0A1F9VQH6-F1
#
_entry.id   AF-A0A1F9VQH6-F1
#
_cell.length_a   1.000
_cell.length_b   1.000
_cell.length_c   1.000
_cell.angle_alpha   90.00
_cell.angle_beta   90.00
_cell.angle_gamma   90.00
#
_symmetry.space_group_name_H-M   'P 1'
#
loop_
_entity.id
_entity.type
_entity.pdbx_description
1 polymer ?
#
loop_
_entity_poly.entity_id
_entity_poly.type
_entity_poly.pdbx_seq_one_letter_code
_entity_poly.pdbx_strand_id
1 'polypeptide(L)'
;MYMRKIPAALLILAFLAGCSGARKSGGAANSGKNTRVETSGATPPAFALPGVPMKSDLPIAGVEEKTSETPAAPAPEAAPAEVKPEEAKPPAAAADTSGELDFHLAAAGKYAARKKYRSAAAEYGAALGFLPAGDARAVRLLERQGAMLLRAGDAPRAGEHFLSAIKKAEELKTSGKELADSYLGLGYCMEKAKRIPDAINSYEKALEFSGSKKIKARIAKTISDLKSLPK
;
A
#
# COMPACT_ATOMS: atom_id res chain seq x y z
N MET A 1 -0.28 -46.97 43.48
CA MET A 1 -0.09 -47.89 42.33
C MET A 1 0.78 -47.17 41.31
N TYR A 2 2.10 -47.39 41.36
CA TYR A 2 3.10 -46.77 40.49
C TYR A 2 3.29 -47.66 39.26
N MET A 3 3.06 -47.15 38.04
CA MET A 3 3.39 -47.86 36.80
C MET A 3 4.38 -47.07 35.95
N ARG A 4 5.63 -47.48 36.14
CA ARG A 4 6.78 -47.60 35.21
C ARG A 4 6.70 -46.93 33.84
N LYS A 5 7.67 -46.03 33.64
CA LYS A 5 8.20 -45.51 32.37
C LYS A 5 8.83 -46.65 31.55
N ILE A 6 8.62 -46.65 30.24
CA ILE A 6 9.32 -47.50 29.26
C ILE A 6 10.21 -46.58 28.40
N PRO A 7 11.54 -46.72 28.41
CA PRO A 7 12.42 -46.13 27.41
C PRO A 7 13.11 -47.23 26.57
N ALA A 8 12.80 -47.31 25.28
CA ALA A 8 13.54 -48.00 24.22
C ALA A 8 12.84 -47.63 22.89
N ALA A 9 13.47 -47.28 21.78
CA ALA A 9 14.80 -47.61 21.31
C ALA A 9 15.31 -46.50 20.38
N LEU A 10 16.63 -46.24 20.45
CA LEU A 10 17.39 -45.63 19.37
C LEU A 10 17.25 -46.50 18.11
N LEU A 11 16.82 -45.92 17.00
CA LEU A 11 17.04 -46.48 15.67
C LEU A 11 17.95 -45.52 14.90
N ILE A 12 19.24 -45.82 14.97
CA ILE A 12 20.28 -45.27 14.10
C ILE A 12 20.12 -45.98 12.75
N LEU A 13 19.85 -45.24 11.68
CA LEU A 13 20.19 -45.68 10.33
C LEU A 13 20.86 -44.53 9.58
N ALA A 14 22.19 -44.59 9.54
CA ALA A 14 23.02 -43.81 8.65
C ALA A 14 22.86 -44.35 7.23
N PHE A 15 22.54 -43.50 6.26
CA PHE A 15 22.74 -43.79 4.84
C PHE A 15 23.88 -42.90 4.32
N LEU A 16 24.97 -43.57 4.00
CA LEU A 16 26.19 -43.06 3.39
C LEU A 16 25.99 -42.81 1.89
N ALA A 17 26.59 -41.70 1.43
CA ALA A 17 27.44 -41.58 0.25
C ALA A 17 26.87 -41.74 -1.19
N GLY A 18 27.33 -40.82 -2.05
CA GLY A 18 27.35 -40.91 -3.52
C GLY A 18 26.47 -39.85 -4.19
N CYS A 19 26.91 -38.95 -5.08
CA CYS A 19 28.10 -38.94 -5.93
C CYS A 19 28.58 -37.50 -6.17
N SER A 20 29.91 -37.32 -6.11
CA SER A 20 30.62 -36.20 -6.72
C SER A 20 30.61 -36.33 -8.24
N GLY A 21 30.18 -35.28 -8.95
CA GLY A 21 30.40 -35.10 -10.38
C GLY A 21 31.16 -33.81 -10.61
N ALA A 22 32.46 -33.93 -10.89
CA ALA A 22 33.33 -32.83 -11.28
C ALA A 22 33.66 -32.93 -12.79
N ARG A 23 34.08 -31.78 -13.34
CA ARG A 23 34.65 -31.50 -14.68
C ARG A 23 33.59 -31.19 -15.75
N LYS A 24 33.76 -30.15 -16.58
CA LYS A 24 34.97 -29.80 -17.32
C LYS A 24 35.01 -28.31 -17.68
N SER A 25 36.17 -27.68 -17.45
CA SER A 25 36.57 -26.41 -18.04
C SER A 25 37.08 -26.64 -19.46
N GLY A 26 36.85 -25.64 -20.32
CA GLY A 26 37.43 -25.57 -21.66
C GLY A 26 37.16 -24.18 -22.24
N GLY A 27 38.16 -23.30 -22.15
CA GLY A 27 38.14 -21.98 -22.78
C GLY A 27 38.78 -21.99 -24.15
N ALA A 28 38.38 -21.02 -24.99
CA ALA A 28 39.14 -20.33 -26.04
C ALA A 28 38.09 -19.49 -26.82
N ALA A 29 38.07 -18.18 -26.64
CA ALA A 29 38.77 -17.22 -27.50
C ALA A 29 38.36 -17.35 -28.98
N ASN A 30 37.48 -16.46 -29.43
CA ASN A 30 37.60 -15.95 -30.79
C ASN A 30 37.52 -14.43 -30.79
N SER A 31 38.58 -13.86 -31.35
CA SER A 31 38.83 -12.44 -31.59
C SER A 31 38.12 -12.04 -32.87
N GLY A 32 37.23 -11.06 -32.78
CA GLY A 32 36.69 -10.34 -33.94
C GLY A 32 36.75 -8.84 -33.67
N LYS A 33 37.93 -8.23 -33.87
CA LYS A 33 38.03 -6.78 -34.04
C LYS A 33 37.45 -6.45 -35.41
N ASN A 34 36.37 -5.67 -35.45
CA ASN A 34 36.07 -4.80 -36.58
C ASN A 34 35.77 -3.41 -36.00
N THR A 35 36.62 -2.47 -36.39
CA THR A 35 36.60 -1.06 -36.03
C THR A 35 35.51 -0.29 -36.78
N ARG A 36 34.76 0.50 -36.00
CA ARG A 36 34.25 1.87 -36.21
C ARG A 36 33.57 2.23 -37.54
N VAL A 37 32.28 2.57 -37.44
CA VAL A 37 31.74 3.82 -37.99
C VAL A 37 30.90 4.48 -36.90
N GLU A 38 31.28 5.69 -36.52
CA GLU A 38 30.47 6.58 -35.70
C GLU A 38 29.40 7.23 -36.56
N THR A 39 28.14 7.14 -36.14
CA THR A 39 27.13 8.16 -36.41
C THR A 39 26.18 8.24 -35.23
N SER A 40 26.05 9.46 -34.73
CA SER A 40 25.12 9.99 -33.74
C SER A 40 23.68 9.47 -33.84
N GLY A 41 23.07 9.19 -32.69
CA GLY A 41 21.61 9.02 -32.56
C GLY A 41 21.25 8.10 -31.40
N ALA A 42 20.95 8.68 -30.24
CA ALA A 42 20.60 7.95 -29.04
C ALA A 42 19.36 7.08 -29.25
N THR A 43 19.50 5.76 -29.07
CA THR A 43 18.37 4.83 -28.98
C THR A 43 17.72 4.97 -27.60
N PRO A 44 16.42 5.31 -27.50
CA PRO A 44 15.75 5.39 -26.20
C PRO A 44 15.55 3.98 -25.61
N PRO A 45 15.55 3.81 -24.28
CA PRO A 45 15.27 2.52 -23.67
C PRO A 45 13.83 2.09 -23.93
N ALA A 46 13.64 0.78 -24.11
CA ALA A 46 12.37 0.13 -24.42
C ALA A 46 11.39 0.18 -23.24
N PHE A 47 10.82 1.35 -22.94
CA PHE A 47 9.56 1.54 -22.20
C PHE A 47 9.07 3.01 -22.27
N ALA A 48 9.07 3.60 -23.47
CA ALA A 48 8.45 4.89 -23.70
C ALA A 48 6.96 4.70 -24.07
N LEU A 49 6.04 5.09 -23.19
CA LEU A 49 4.62 5.18 -23.49
C LEU A 49 4.38 6.43 -24.38
N PRO A 50 3.62 6.33 -25.48
CA PRO A 50 3.32 7.49 -26.32
C PRO A 50 2.33 8.42 -25.61
N GLY A 51 2.66 9.73 -25.53
CA GLY A 51 1.66 10.78 -25.29
C GLY A 51 1.74 11.60 -23.99
N VAL A 52 2.90 11.80 -23.38
CA VAL A 52 3.04 12.77 -22.26
C VAL A 52 4.06 13.85 -22.62
N PRO A 53 3.66 15.12 -22.83
CA PRO A 53 4.61 16.22 -23.03
C PRO A 53 5.30 16.58 -21.71
N MET A 54 6.64 16.62 -21.73
CA MET A 54 7.48 17.11 -20.63
C MET A 54 7.59 18.64 -20.69
N LYS A 55 7.54 19.27 -19.51
CA LYS A 55 7.47 20.71 -19.26
C LYS A 55 8.82 21.40 -19.51
N SER A 56 8.81 22.44 -20.33
CA SER A 56 9.79 23.53 -20.31
C SER A 56 9.30 24.59 -21.28
N ASP A 57 8.86 25.74 -20.75
CA ASP A 57 8.84 27.08 -21.37
C ASP A 57 7.79 27.96 -20.68
N LEU A 58 8.12 28.49 -19.50
CA LEU A 58 7.47 29.68 -18.96
C LEU A 58 8.55 30.58 -18.34
N PRO A 59 8.80 31.79 -18.88
CA PRO A 59 9.75 32.74 -18.32
C PRO A 59 9.13 33.51 -17.15
N ILE A 60 10.00 33.81 -16.17
CA ILE A 60 9.75 34.67 -15.01
C ILE A 60 10.14 36.12 -15.38
N ALA A 61 9.19 37.05 -15.23
CA ALA A 61 9.38 38.50 -15.02
C ALA A 61 7.98 39.08 -14.72
N GLY A 62 7.73 40.02 -13.81
CA GLY A 62 8.58 40.85 -12.97
C GLY A 62 7.70 41.50 -11.88
N VAL A 63 8.38 42.18 -10.97
CA VAL A 63 7.85 42.87 -9.79
C VAL A 63 7.34 44.25 -10.20
N GLU A 64 6.20 44.72 -9.68
CA GLU A 64 5.99 46.14 -9.37
C GLU A 64 4.81 46.34 -8.39
N GLU A 65 5.11 47.07 -7.32
CA GLU A 65 4.23 47.49 -6.23
C GLU A 65 3.96 48.99 -6.41
N LYS A 66 2.70 49.44 -6.48
CA LYS A 66 2.32 50.80 -6.04
C LYS A 66 0.83 50.99 -5.76
N THR A 67 0.60 51.54 -4.57
CA THR A 67 -0.59 52.11 -3.93
C THR A 67 -1.39 53.10 -4.78
N SER A 68 -2.73 53.11 -4.65
CA SER A 68 -3.53 54.18 -4.00
C SER A 68 -5.02 54.21 -4.40
N GLU A 69 -5.88 54.39 -3.39
CA GLU A 69 -7.20 55.07 -3.36
C GLU A 69 -8.48 54.46 -3.99
N THR A 70 -9.48 54.31 -3.10
CA THR A 70 -10.95 54.27 -3.28
C THR A 70 -11.46 55.71 -3.01
N PRO A 71 -12.61 56.25 -3.51
CA PRO A 71 -13.91 55.58 -3.54
C PRO A 71 -14.97 55.99 -4.60
N ALA A 72 -15.91 55.09 -4.89
CA ALA A 72 -17.34 55.42 -5.10
C ALA A 72 -18.17 54.14 -5.29
N ALA A 73 -19.21 53.97 -4.47
CA ALA A 73 -20.36 53.09 -4.71
C ALA A 73 -21.55 53.95 -5.24
N PRO A 74 -22.75 53.43 -5.60
CA PRO A 74 -23.25 52.04 -5.57
C PRO A 74 -24.14 51.58 -6.79
N ALA A 75 -24.30 50.25 -6.90
CA ALA A 75 -25.50 49.47 -7.33
C ALA A 75 -26.09 49.61 -8.77
N PRO A 76 -26.86 48.63 -9.32
CA PRO A 76 -27.49 47.47 -8.64
C PRO A 76 -27.31 46.08 -9.31
N GLU A 77 -27.27 45.07 -8.44
CA GLU A 77 -28.16 43.90 -8.42
C GLU A 77 -28.64 43.33 -9.78
N ALA A 78 -28.01 42.23 -10.20
CA ALA A 78 -28.57 41.28 -11.16
C ALA A 78 -28.60 39.90 -10.50
N ALA A 79 -29.82 39.36 -10.38
CA ALA A 79 -30.14 38.07 -9.78
C ALA A 79 -29.36 36.90 -10.41
N PRO A 80 -28.96 35.88 -9.64
CA PRO A 80 -28.56 34.60 -10.21
C PRO A 80 -29.80 33.82 -10.64
N ALA A 81 -29.85 33.50 -11.93
CA ALA A 81 -30.83 32.57 -12.50
C ALA A 81 -30.77 31.21 -11.79
N GLU A 82 -31.94 30.75 -11.37
CA GLU A 82 -32.17 29.42 -10.79
C GLU A 82 -31.73 28.32 -11.77
N VAL A 83 -30.67 27.60 -11.42
CA VAL A 83 -30.33 26.35 -12.11
C VAL A 83 -31.27 25.27 -11.58
N LYS A 84 -32.27 24.95 -12.41
CA LYS A 84 -33.17 23.81 -12.27
C LYS A 84 -32.36 22.52 -12.05
N PRO A 85 -32.69 21.66 -11.06
CA PRO A 85 -31.92 20.45 -10.80
C PRO A 85 -32.03 19.49 -11.98
N GLU A 86 -30.87 19.15 -12.56
CA GLU A 86 -30.75 18.07 -13.54
C GLU A 86 -31.04 16.75 -12.82
N GLU A 87 -32.15 16.14 -13.24
CA GLU A 87 -32.74 14.93 -12.71
C GLU A 87 -31.71 13.80 -12.75
N ALA A 88 -31.33 13.33 -11.55
CA ALA A 88 -30.38 12.25 -11.38
C ALA A 88 -30.88 11.00 -12.12
N LYS A 89 -30.13 10.63 -13.16
CA LYS A 89 -30.31 9.38 -13.89
C LYS A 89 -30.37 8.22 -12.89
N PRO A 90 -31.39 7.34 -12.93
CA PRO A 90 -31.51 6.24 -11.97
C PRO A 90 -30.26 5.35 -12.04
N PRO A 91 -29.80 4.80 -10.90
CA PRO A 91 -28.61 3.95 -10.87
C PRO A 91 -28.85 2.77 -11.80
N ALA A 92 -27.96 2.62 -12.78
CA ALA A 92 -27.93 1.47 -13.66
C ALA A 92 -28.00 0.21 -12.79
N ALA A 93 -28.92 -0.69 -13.13
CA ALA A 93 -29.05 -1.99 -12.48
C ALA A 93 -27.67 -2.59 -12.29
N ALA A 94 -27.34 -2.91 -11.03
CA ALA A 94 -26.04 -3.44 -10.64
C ALA A 94 -25.71 -4.64 -11.53
N ALA A 95 -24.76 -4.46 -12.45
CA ALA A 95 -24.15 -5.58 -13.13
C ALA A 95 -23.62 -6.54 -12.07
N ASP A 96 -23.73 -7.84 -12.31
CA ASP A 96 -23.19 -8.86 -11.40
C ASP A 96 -21.65 -8.80 -11.42
N THR A 97 -21.09 -7.86 -10.67
CA THR A 97 -19.64 -7.62 -10.55
C THR A 97 -18.96 -8.58 -9.58
N SER A 98 -19.67 -9.62 -9.14
CA SER A 98 -19.15 -10.61 -8.19
C SER A 98 -17.98 -11.40 -8.79
N GLY A 99 -18.04 -11.71 -10.09
CA GLY A 99 -16.98 -12.42 -10.81
C GLY A 99 -15.67 -11.61 -10.85
N GLU A 100 -15.75 -10.31 -11.16
CA GLU A 100 -14.59 -9.43 -11.20
C GLU A 100 -14.00 -9.22 -9.81
N LEU A 101 -14.85 -9.04 -8.79
CA LEU A 101 -14.41 -8.94 -7.41
C LEU A 101 -13.62 -10.19 -7.00
N ASP A 102 -14.17 -11.38 -7.22
CA ASP A 102 -13.54 -12.65 -6.86
C ASP A 102 -12.24 -12.89 -7.64
N PHE A 103 -12.20 -12.50 -8.91
CA PHE A 103 -10.99 -12.55 -9.73
C PHE A 103 -9.85 -11.73 -9.10
N HIS A 104 -10.10 -10.47 -8.75
CA HIS A 104 -9.10 -9.60 -8.16
C HIS A 104 -8.67 -10.07 -6.77
N LEU A 105 -9.60 -10.56 -5.94
CA LEU A 105 -9.24 -11.12 -4.63
C LEU A 105 -8.37 -12.37 -4.75
N ALA A 106 -8.69 -13.26 -5.69
CA ALA A 106 -7.87 -14.44 -5.97
C ALA A 106 -6.48 -14.07 -6.51
N ALA A 107 -6.40 -13.09 -7.41
CA ALA A 107 -5.14 -12.57 -7.93
C ALA A 107 -4.28 -11.94 -6.81
N ALA A 108 -4.87 -11.11 -5.94
CA ALA A 108 -4.22 -10.51 -4.80
C ALA A 108 -3.58 -11.58 -3.89
N GLY A 109 -4.35 -12.63 -3.57
CA GLY A 109 -3.87 -13.77 -2.77
C GLY A 109 -2.68 -14.49 -3.43
N LYS A 110 -2.76 -14.77 -4.73
CA LYS A 110 -1.68 -15.41 -5.50
C LYS A 110 -0.40 -14.55 -5.51
N TYR A 111 -0.53 -13.24 -5.73
CA TYR A 111 0.61 -12.33 -5.69
C TYR A 111 1.22 -12.21 -4.30
N ALA A 112 0.39 -12.11 -3.25
CA ALA A 112 0.85 -12.05 -1.87
C ALA A 112 1.62 -13.33 -1.48
N ALA A 113 1.12 -14.51 -1.85
CA ALA A 113 1.79 -15.79 -1.63
C ALA A 113 3.17 -15.86 -2.31
N ARG A 114 3.30 -15.23 -3.49
CA ARG A 114 4.56 -15.11 -4.24
C ARG A 114 5.43 -13.94 -3.79
N LYS A 115 5.09 -13.26 -2.69
CA LYS A 115 5.76 -12.05 -2.17
C LYS A 115 5.81 -10.87 -3.17
N LYS A 116 4.95 -10.90 -4.20
CA LYS A 116 4.77 -9.81 -5.16
C LYS A 116 3.84 -8.76 -4.57
N TYR A 117 4.30 -8.08 -3.52
CA TYR A 117 3.43 -7.26 -2.68
C TYR A 117 2.84 -6.04 -3.39
N ARG A 118 3.60 -5.37 -4.28
CA ARG A 118 3.07 -4.25 -5.06
C ARG A 118 1.92 -4.69 -5.98
N SER A 119 2.05 -5.85 -6.63
CA SER A 119 0.97 -6.43 -7.43
C SER A 119 -0.23 -6.82 -6.56
N ALA A 120 0.00 -7.46 -5.41
CA ALA A 120 -1.08 -7.79 -4.48
C ALA A 120 -1.84 -6.54 -4.00
N ALA A 121 -1.13 -5.45 -3.70
CA ALA A 121 -1.75 -4.17 -3.33
C ALA A 121 -2.61 -3.60 -4.47
N ALA A 122 -2.13 -3.68 -5.72
CA ALA A 122 -2.88 -3.22 -6.88
C ALA A 122 -4.19 -4.01 -7.06
N GLU A 123 -4.15 -5.34 -6.93
CA GLU A 123 -5.35 -6.19 -7.03
C GLU A 123 -6.35 -5.92 -5.89
N TYR A 124 -5.89 -5.68 -4.66
CA TYR A 124 -6.80 -5.23 -3.58
C TYR A 124 -7.44 -3.87 -3.88
N GLY A 125 -6.68 -2.96 -4.50
CA GLY A 125 -7.20 -1.67 -4.98
C GLY A 125 -8.23 -1.82 -6.10
N ALA A 126 -8.00 -2.71 -7.05
CA ALA A 126 -8.94 -3.01 -8.12
C ALA A 126 -10.24 -3.62 -7.58
N ALA A 127 -10.14 -4.58 -6.63
CA ALA A 127 -11.27 -5.20 -5.96
C ALA A 127 -12.22 -4.18 -5.27
N LEU A 128 -11.69 -3.06 -4.79
CA LEU A 128 -12.53 -1.99 -4.19
C LEU A 128 -13.54 -1.39 -5.19
N GLY A 129 -13.19 -1.33 -6.48
CA GLY A 129 -14.06 -0.77 -7.53
C GLY A 129 -15.31 -1.61 -7.83
N PHE A 130 -15.34 -2.86 -7.36
CA PHE A 130 -16.45 -3.80 -7.58
C PHE A 130 -17.31 -4.01 -6.32
N LEU A 131 -16.99 -3.33 -5.21
CA LEU A 131 -17.80 -3.36 -4.01
C LEU A 131 -18.95 -2.34 -4.12
N PRO A 132 -20.16 -2.69 -3.67
CA PRO A 132 -21.24 -1.72 -3.57
C PRO A 132 -20.89 -0.64 -2.54
N ALA A 133 -21.45 0.56 -2.73
CA ALA A 133 -21.33 1.63 -1.77
C ALA A 133 -21.88 1.18 -0.41
N GLY A 134 -21.12 1.41 0.66
CA GLY A 134 -21.51 0.99 2.01
C GLY A 134 -21.02 -0.40 2.43
N ASP A 135 -20.36 -1.16 1.54
CA ASP A 135 -19.88 -2.50 1.88
C ASP A 135 -18.74 -2.47 2.91
N ALA A 136 -18.94 -3.14 4.05
CA ALA A 136 -17.96 -3.26 5.13
C ALA A 136 -16.66 -3.96 4.69
N ARG A 137 -16.69 -4.76 3.62
CA ARG A 137 -15.48 -5.37 3.04
C ARG A 137 -14.48 -4.32 2.56
N ALA A 138 -14.91 -3.11 2.24
CA ALA A 138 -14.02 -2.03 1.82
C ALA A 138 -12.93 -1.71 2.86
N VAL A 139 -13.29 -1.72 4.16
CA VAL A 139 -12.34 -1.52 5.27
C VAL A 139 -11.24 -2.58 5.23
N ARG A 140 -11.63 -3.85 5.07
CA ARG A 140 -10.70 -4.98 4.95
C ARG A 140 -9.78 -4.81 3.75
N LEU A 141 -10.29 -4.44 2.58
CA LEU A 141 -9.48 -4.36 1.37
C LEU A 141 -8.48 -3.21 1.44
N LEU A 142 -8.87 -2.05 1.98
CA LEU A 142 -7.97 -0.92 2.23
C LEU A 142 -6.86 -1.29 3.22
N GLU A 143 -7.20 -1.94 4.33
CA GLU A 143 -6.21 -2.46 5.29
C GLU A 143 -5.22 -3.41 4.61
N ARG A 144 -5.72 -4.37 3.82
CA ARG A 144 -4.88 -5.34 3.12
C ARG A 144 -3.97 -4.68 2.09
N GLN A 145 -4.47 -3.69 1.36
CA GLN A 145 -3.68 -2.89 0.42
C GLN A 145 -2.54 -2.17 1.15
N GLY A 146 -2.82 -1.50 2.27
CA GLY A 146 -1.82 -0.88 3.13
C GLY A 146 -0.78 -1.88 3.65
N ALA A 147 -1.24 -3.03 4.14
CA ALA A 147 -0.35 -4.10 4.63
C ALA A 147 0.59 -4.63 3.54
N MET A 148 0.10 -4.78 2.30
CA MET A 148 0.93 -5.20 1.18
C MET A 148 1.97 -4.12 0.82
N LEU A 149 1.59 -2.84 0.80
CA LEU A 149 2.54 -1.75 0.56
C LEU A 149 3.60 -1.65 1.65
N LEU A 150 3.22 -1.84 2.92
CA LEU A 150 4.17 -1.85 4.03
C LEU A 150 5.19 -2.99 3.89
N ARG A 151 4.73 -4.18 3.47
CA ARG A 151 5.61 -5.33 3.14
C ARG A 151 6.46 -5.10 1.89
N ALA A 152 6.03 -4.23 0.99
CA ALA A 152 6.80 -3.77 -0.16
C ALA A 152 7.83 -2.68 0.21
N GLY A 153 7.88 -2.24 1.47
CA GLY A 153 8.76 -1.17 1.95
C GLY A 153 8.21 0.25 1.73
N ASP A 154 6.99 0.38 1.20
CA ASP A 154 6.37 1.66 0.85
C ASP A 154 5.51 2.17 2.01
N ALA A 155 6.16 2.54 3.12
CA ALA A 155 5.50 2.98 4.35
C ALA A 155 4.62 4.24 4.18
N PRO A 156 5.02 5.28 3.40
CA PRO A 156 4.18 6.45 3.19
C PRO A 156 2.83 6.10 2.56
N ARG A 157 2.84 5.37 1.43
CA ARG A 157 1.61 4.94 0.75
C ARG A 157 0.81 3.96 1.59
N ALA A 158 1.46 3.07 2.33
CA ALA A 158 0.77 2.20 3.27
C ALA A 158 -0.02 3.00 4.31
N GLY A 159 0.55 4.07 4.85
CA GLY A 159 -0.11 4.98 5.79
C GLY A 159 -1.38 5.60 5.22
N GLU A 160 -1.36 6.03 3.95
CA GLU A 160 -2.54 6.58 3.26
C GLU A 160 -3.69 5.56 3.19
N HIS A 161 -3.39 4.30 2.87
CA HIS A 161 -4.41 3.25 2.82
C HIS A 161 -4.92 2.86 4.22
N PHE A 162 -4.07 2.84 5.24
CA PHE A 162 -4.54 2.61 6.62
C PHE A 162 -5.43 3.75 7.12
N LEU A 163 -5.09 5.01 6.83
CA LEU A 163 -5.96 6.16 7.12
C LEU A 163 -7.29 6.06 6.39
N SER A 164 -7.26 5.66 5.12
CA SER A 164 -8.48 5.43 4.33
C SER A 164 -9.35 4.33 4.92
N ALA A 165 -8.74 3.23 5.39
CA ALA A 165 -9.46 2.15 6.06
C ALA A 165 -10.10 2.60 7.37
N ILE A 166 -9.38 3.38 8.19
CA ILE A 166 -9.90 3.96 9.45
C ILE A 166 -11.09 4.87 9.15
N LYS A 167 -10.92 5.84 8.24
CA LYS A 167 -11.99 6.75 7.83
C LYS A 167 -13.20 5.96 7.30
N LYS A 168 -12.97 4.91 6.51
CA LYS A 168 -14.06 4.09 5.98
C LYS A 168 -14.78 3.34 7.09
N ALA A 169 -14.05 2.84 8.09
CA ALA A 169 -14.65 2.15 9.23
C ALA A 169 -15.50 3.11 10.07
N GLU A 170 -15.04 4.36 10.26
CA GLU A 170 -15.78 5.42 10.95
C GLU A 170 -17.07 5.78 10.20
N GLU A 171 -16.99 5.99 8.88
CA GLU A 171 -18.15 6.25 8.01
C GLU A 171 -19.22 5.15 8.12
N LEU A 172 -18.77 3.89 8.11
CA LEU A 172 -19.66 2.72 8.19
C LEU A 172 -20.03 2.37 9.64
N LYS A 173 -19.51 3.09 10.63
CA LYS A 173 -19.67 2.82 12.07
C LYS A 173 -19.30 1.39 12.44
N THR A 174 -18.34 0.81 11.73
CA THR A 174 -17.83 -0.54 11.98
C THR A 174 -16.66 -0.50 12.94
N SER A 175 -16.64 -1.44 13.87
CA SER A 175 -15.47 -1.71 14.72
C SER A 175 -15.03 -3.15 14.55
N GLY A 176 -13.84 -3.49 15.05
CA GLY A 176 -13.36 -4.86 15.08
C GLY A 176 -11.95 -5.00 14.54
N LYS A 177 -11.66 -6.21 14.04
CA LYS A 177 -10.28 -6.64 13.74
C LYS A 177 -9.63 -5.78 12.66
N GLU A 178 -10.36 -5.45 11.59
CA GLU A 178 -9.82 -4.69 10.45
C GLU A 178 -9.48 -3.26 10.85
N LEU A 179 -10.29 -2.63 11.72
CA LEU A 179 -10.00 -1.32 12.28
C LEU A 179 -8.76 -1.38 13.20
N ALA A 180 -8.69 -2.39 14.07
CA ALA A 180 -7.54 -2.61 14.94
C ALA A 180 -6.24 -2.82 14.14
N ASP A 181 -6.30 -3.63 13.08
CA ASP A 181 -5.16 -3.89 12.18
C ASP A 181 -4.76 -2.63 11.41
N SER A 182 -5.72 -1.77 11.03
CA SER A 182 -5.44 -0.50 10.35
C SER A 182 -4.69 0.49 11.25
N TYR A 183 -5.14 0.67 12.50
CA TYR A 183 -4.41 1.47 13.49
C TYR A 183 -3.02 0.90 13.80
N LEU A 184 -2.91 -0.43 13.89
CA LEU A 184 -1.63 -1.11 14.07
C LEU A 184 -0.68 -0.83 12.90
N GLY A 185 -1.18 -0.95 11.67
CA GLY A 185 -0.45 -0.65 10.45
C GLY A 185 0.01 0.81 10.37
N LEU A 186 -0.88 1.75 10.72
CA LEU A 186 -0.57 3.17 10.77
C LEU A 186 0.53 3.48 11.80
N GLY A 187 0.47 2.85 12.99
CA GLY A 187 1.51 2.96 14.00
C GLY A 187 2.88 2.54 13.48
N TYR A 188 2.96 1.43 12.76
CA TYR A 188 4.21 1.01 12.10
C TYR A 188 4.71 2.03 11.06
N CYS A 189 3.80 2.62 10.28
CA CYS A 189 4.18 3.65 9.31
C CYS A 189 4.75 4.90 10.00
N MET A 190 4.12 5.36 11.07
CA MET A 190 4.57 6.53 11.84
C MET A 190 5.90 6.27 12.56
N GLU A 191 6.09 5.07 13.10
CA GLU A 191 7.35 4.65 13.72
C GLU A 191 8.50 4.68 12.70
N LYS A 192 8.27 4.15 11.49
CA LYS A 192 9.24 4.22 10.39
C LYS A 192 9.55 5.65 9.98
N ALA A 193 8.56 6.54 10.01
CA ALA A 193 8.71 7.97 9.77
C ALA A 193 9.31 8.74 10.97
N LYS A 194 9.72 8.05 12.05
CA LYS A 194 10.24 8.64 13.30
C LYS A 194 9.28 9.60 14.01
N ARG A 195 7.99 9.52 13.68
CA ARG A 195 6.90 10.24 14.35
C ARG A 195 6.43 9.45 15.57
N ILE A 196 7.30 9.34 16.58
CA ILE A 196 7.09 8.44 17.73
C ILE A 196 5.79 8.74 18.51
N PRO A 197 5.42 10.00 18.80
CA PRO A 197 4.15 10.28 19.48
C PRO A 197 2.93 9.80 18.69
N ASP A 198 2.91 10.02 17.38
CA ASP A 198 1.80 9.59 16.51
C ASP A 198 1.72 8.07 16.39
N ALA A 199 2.87 7.40 16.39
CA ALA A 199 2.95 5.94 16.41
C ALA A 199 2.33 5.37 17.69
N ILE A 200 2.69 5.93 18.85
CA ILE A 200 2.13 5.53 20.14
C ILE A 200 0.60 5.70 20.15
N ASN A 201 0.09 6.87 19.73
CA ASN A 201 -1.35 7.12 19.66
C ASN A 201 -2.07 6.09 18.78
N SER A 202 -1.49 5.76 17.62
CA SER A 202 -2.05 4.76 16.72
C SER A 202 -2.05 3.35 17.34
N TYR A 203 -0.96 2.97 18.02
CA TYR A 203 -0.89 1.70 18.73
C TYR A 203 -1.87 1.61 19.91
N GLU A 204 -2.08 2.70 20.64
CA GLU A 204 -3.08 2.76 21.71
C GLU A 204 -4.50 2.55 21.15
N LYS A 205 -4.83 3.18 20.02
CA LYS A 205 -6.09 2.92 19.30
C LYS A 205 -6.20 1.46 18.85
N ALA A 206 -5.13 0.85 18.36
CA ALA A 206 -5.13 -0.57 17.99
C ALA A 206 -5.41 -1.49 19.19
N LEU A 207 -4.97 -1.12 20.41
CA LEU A 207 -5.27 -1.87 21.63
C LEU A 207 -6.76 -1.84 21.98
N GLU A 208 -7.42 -0.69 21.82
CA GLU A 208 -8.85 -0.52 22.11
C GLU A 208 -9.69 -1.52 21.30
N PHE A 209 -9.40 -1.65 20.01
CA PHE A 209 -10.20 -2.48 19.09
C PHE A 209 -9.73 -3.94 18.95
N SER A 210 -8.55 -4.29 19.47
CA SER A 210 -8.01 -5.65 19.30
C SER A 210 -8.72 -6.68 20.20
N GLY A 211 -9.26 -7.74 19.62
CA GLY A 211 -9.83 -8.87 20.36
C GLY A 211 -8.78 -9.88 20.86
N SER A 212 -7.54 -9.82 20.38
CA SER A 212 -6.54 -10.87 20.64
C SER A 212 -5.61 -10.51 21.80
N LYS A 213 -5.62 -11.31 22.87
CA LYS A 213 -4.72 -11.13 24.03
C LYS A 213 -3.24 -11.10 23.63
N LYS A 214 -2.84 -11.97 22.70
CA LYS A 214 -1.46 -12.03 22.19
C LYS A 214 -1.08 -10.76 21.44
N ILE A 215 -1.96 -10.26 20.56
CA ILE A 215 -1.72 -9.02 19.84
C ILE A 215 -1.68 -7.84 20.80
N LYS A 216 -2.61 -7.77 21.75
CA LYS A 216 -2.61 -6.74 22.81
C LYS A 216 -1.31 -6.70 23.60
N ALA A 217 -0.81 -7.86 24.06
CA ALA A 217 0.46 -7.93 24.77
C ALA A 217 1.64 -7.42 23.92
N ARG A 218 1.67 -7.78 22.63
CA ARG A 218 2.72 -7.30 21.71
C ARG A 218 2.65 -5.78 21.52
N ILE A 219 1.46 -5.23 21.28
CA ILE A 219 1.29 -3.79 21.08
C ILE A 219 1.65 -3.03 22.35
N ALA A 220 1.21 -3.49 23.53
CA ALA A 220 1.56 -2.88 24.81
C ALA A 220 3.08 -2.87 25.04
N LYS A 221 3.78 -3.96 24.69
CA LYS A 221 5.25 -3.99 24.74
C LYS A 221 5.85 -2.95 23.78
N THR A 222 5.40 -2.89 22.52
CA THR A 222 5.87 -1.89 21.56
C THR A 222 5.70 -0.47 22.07
N ILE A 223 4.54 -0.13 22.65
CA ILE A 223 4.30 1.18 23.25
C ILE A 223 5.27 1.46 24.39
N SER A 224 5.49 0.49 25.29
CA SER A 224 6.44 0.62 26.41
C SER A 224 7.86 0.87 25.92
N ASP A 225 8.31 0.09 24.93
CA ASP A 225 9.65 0.24 24.33
C ASP A 225 9.81 1.64 23.72
N LEU A 226 8.81 2.11 22.94
CA LEU A 226 8.83 3.44 22.31
C LEU A 226 8.80 4.59 23.34
N LYS A 227 8.05 4.45 24.43
CA LYS A 227 8.02 5.44 25.53
C LYS A 227 9.35 5.54 26.29
N SER A 228 10.15 4.48 26.25
CA SER A 228 11.48 4.44 26.90
C SER A 228 12.62 4.97 26.02
N LEU A 229 12.34 5.32 24.76
CA LEU A 229 13.37 5.87 23.88
C LEU A 229 13.85 7.24 24.38
N PRO A 230 15.16 7.52 24.27
CA PRO A 230 15.68 8.86 24.55
C PRO A 230 15.08 9.87 23.57
N LYS A 231 14.81 11.08 24.07
CA LYS A 231 14.26 12.20 23.30
C LYS A 231 15.33 12.90 22.47
#